data_AF-A0A524EDV4-F1
#
_entry.id   AF-A0A524EDV4-F1
#
_cell.length_a   1.000
_cell.length_b   1.000
_cell.length_c   1.000
_cell.angle_alpha   90.00
_cell.angle_beta   90.00
_cell.angle_gamma   90.00
#
_symmetry.space_group_name_H-M   'P 1'
#
loop_
_entity.id
_entity.type
_entity.pdbx_description
1 polymer ?
#
loop_
_entity_poly.entity_id
_entity_poly.type
_entity_poly.pdbx_seq_one_letter_code
_entity_poly.pdbx_strand_id
1 'polypeptide(L)'
;MADSNMLAQEGNIEMGPDVSKVRYISLIRLEGGESILNLPYASMTVDPDLIAGFVTAVIIFAKTPIRTIRKAAYDILIEVGETVLVLLVADPVTDEKPYRKKLKEILELVEEKHGAKLEKFEGDVRRFREFALTILKEFPYDRPDISMVPYKKKGKTIPFRVGTTDKALEKIENFINGKRTVSEIMDLIDLSDDEVIALLSALEKYGWIGYKRRMSETDILVTE
;
A
#
# COMPACT_ATOMS: atom_id res chain seq x y z
N MET A 1 -27.61 3.42 47.18
CA MET A 1 -26.30 2.86 46.76
C MET A 1 -26.59 1.72 45.80
N ALA A 2 -25.86 1.70 44.67
CA ALA A 2 -25.92 0.73 43.55
C ALA A 2 -27.23 0.77 42.72
N ASP A 3 -27.26 0.87 41.40
CA ASP A 3 -26.22 0.90 40.37
C ASP A 3 -26.76 1.71 39.19
N SER A 4 -25.99 2.70 38.75
CA SER A 4 -26.24 3.46 37.52
C SER A 4 -24.87 3.72 36.90
N ASN A 5 -24.25 2.66 36.39
CA ASN A 5 -23.09 2.73 35.50
C ASN A 5 -22.70 1.31 35.06
N MET A 6 -23.52 0.71 34.20
CA MET A 6 -23.04 -0.34 33.32
C MET A 6 -23.71 -0.16 31.96
N LEU A 7 -22.87 -0.30 30.91
CA LEU A 7 -23.21 -0.39 29.48
C LEU A 7 -23.28 0.94 28.71
N ALA A 8 -22.10 1.51 28.45
CA ALA A 8 -21.76 2.07 27.14
C ALA A 8 -20.22 2.19 27.02
N GLN A 9 -19.53 1.06 26.93
CA GLN A 9 -18.23 1.00 26.26
C GLN A 9 -18.48 0.37 24.89
N GLU A 10 -19.00 1.17 23.97
CA GLU A 10 -18.87 0.86 22.55
C GLU A 10 -17.38 0.99 22.22
N GLY A 11 -16.74 -0.17 22.03
CA GLY A 11 -15.37 -0.25 21.55
C GLY A 11 -15.27 0.53 20.24
N ASN A 12 -14.48 1.61 20.26
CA ASN A 12 -14.13 2.37 19.09
C ASN A 12 -13.29 1.44 18.20
N ILE A 13 -13.92 0.69 17.30
CA ILE A 13 -13.20 -0.06 16.27
C ILE A 13 -12.51 1.01 15.43
N GLU A 14 -11.19 1.17 15.58
CA GLU A 14 -10.41 2.00 14.66
C GLU A 14 -10.63 1.44 13.25
N MET A 15 -11.57 2.02 12.51
CA MET A 15 -11.72 1.74 11.09
C MET A 15 -10.44 2.20 10.41
N GLY A 16 -9.65 1.25 9.90
CA GLY A 16 -8.46 1.53 9.10
C GLY A 16 -8.79 2.37 7.85
N PRO A 17 -7.76 2.86 7.13
CA PRO A 17 -8.00 3.66 5.93
C PRO A 17 -8.81 2.87 4.89
N ASP A 18 -9.74 3.57 4.23
CA ASP A 18 -10.48 3.03 3.09
C ASP A 18 -9.57 3.05 1.86
N VAL A 19 -8.89 1.92 1.65
CA VAL A 19 -7.91 1.76 0.55
C VAL A 19 -8.53 1.93 -0.83
N SER A 20 -9.85 1.77 -0.99
CA SER A 20 -10.54 1.95 -2.28
C SER A 20 -10.50 3.40 -2.78
N LYS A 21 -10.29 4.36 -1.87
CA LYS A 21 -10.15 5.79 -2.19
C LYS A 21 -8.73 6.17 -2.56
N VAL A 22 -7.74 5.31 -2.31
CA VAL A 22 -6.34 5.60 -2.60
C VAL A 22 -6.15 5.59 -4.12
N ARG A 23 -5.61 6.68 -4.66
CA ARG A 23 -5.31 6.80 -6.09
C ARG A 23 -3.83 6.61 -6.37
N TYR A 24 -2.97 7.10 -5.49
CA TYR A 24 -1.53 7.11 -5.69
C TYR A 24 -0.77 7.38 -4.40
N ILE A 25 0.35 6.66 -4.20
CA ILE A 25 1.29 6.91 -3.11
C ILE A 25 2.69 7.08 -3.68
N SER A 26 3.44 8.06 -3.15
CA SER A 26 4.82 8.31 -3.53
C SER A 26 5.72 8.60 -2.34
N LEU A 27 6.98 8.16 -2.45
CA LEU A 27 8.08 8.61 -1.60
C LEU A 27 8.93 9.58 -2.40
N ILE A 28 9.17 10.75 -1.84
CA ILE A 28 9.89 11.85 -2.50
C ILE A 28 11.05 12.27 -1.60
N ARG A 29 12.24 12.42 -2.18
CA ARG A 29 13.43 12.93 -1.48
C ARG A 29 13.32 14.44 -1.31
N LEU A 30 13.59 14.95 -0.10
CA LEU A 30 13.46 16.38 0.20
C LEU A 30 14.52 17.25 -0.46
N GLU A 31 15.76 16.78 -0.56
CA GLU A 31 16.90 17.57 -1.04
C GLU A 31 16.78 17.98 -2.52
N GLY A 32 16.21 17.12 -3.37
CA GLY A 32 16.07 17.37 -4.82
C GLY A 32 14.64 17.26 -5.36
N GLY A 33 13.68 16.81 -4.55
CA GLY A 33 12.28 16.64 -4.97
C GLY A 33 12.03 15.46 -5.89
N GLU A 34 13.01 14.56 -6.06
CA GLU A 34 12.87 13.40 -6.91
C GLU A 34 11.95 12.37 -6.27
N SER A 35 11.01 11.84 -7.06
CA SER A 35 10.25 10.67 -6.64
C SER A 35 11.13 9.42 -6.72
N ILE A 36 11.38 8.82 -5.57
CA ILE A 36 12.19 7.60 -5.44
C ILE A 36 11.33 6.33 -5.51
N LEU A 37 10.02 6.45 -5.25
CA LEU A 37 9.05 5.36 -5.37
C LEU A 37 7.67 5.90 -5.75
N ASN A 38 7.00 5.20 -6.66
CA ASN A 38 5.68 5.53 -7.18
C ASN A 38 4.80 4.29 -7.22
N LEU A 39 3.64 4.34 -6.54
CA LEU A 39 2.66 3.26 -6.53
C LEU A 39 1.29 3.78 -6.99
N PRO A 40 0.92 3.58 -8.27
CA PRO A 40 -0.39 3.97 -8.78
C PRO A 40 -1.46 2.92 -8.45
N TYR A 41 -2.55 3.35 -7.83
CA TYR A 41 -3.72 2.52 -7.51
C TYR A 41 -4.82 2.72 -8.55
N ALA A 42 -5.00 3.96 -9.01
CA ALA A 42 -5.93 4.33 -10.05
C ALA A 42 -5.23 5.16 -11.16
N SER A 43 -5.87 5.27 -12.32
CA SER A 43 -5.42 6.21 -13.35
C SER A 43 -5.64 7.64 -12.85
N MET A 44 -4.61 8.46 -12.95
CA MET A 44 -4.67 9.88 -12.59
C MET A 44 -4.77 10.75 -13.82
N THR A 45 -5.50 11.86 -13.70
CA THR A 45 -5.56 12.91 -14.73
C THR A 45 -4.40 13.88 -14.64
N VAL A 46 -3.75 13.97 -13.48
CA VAL A 46 -2.60 14.83 -13.22
C VAL A 46 -1.36 13.96 -13.10
N ASP A 47 -0.27 14.39 -13.75
CA ASP A 47 1.03 13.74 -13.67
C ASP A 47 1.53 13.75 -12.22
N PRO A 48 1.84 12.59 -11.62
CA PRO A 48 2.35 12.52 -10.28
C PRO A 48 3.68 13.26 -10.06
N ASP A 49 4.55 13.34 -11.07
CA ASP A 49 5.83 14.05 -10.95
C ASP A 49 5.60 15.57 -10.82
N LEU A 50 4.53 16.09 -11.45
CA LEU A 50 4.11 17.49 -11.28
C LEU A 50 3.61 17.76 -9.86
N ILE A 51 2.87 16.81 -9.27
CA ILE A 51 2.41 16.91 -7.88
C ILE A 51 3.61 16.92 -6.93
N ALA A 52 4.56 16.00 -7.13
CA ALA A 52 5.78 15.88 -6.35
C ALA A 52 6.61 17.18 -6.38
N GLY A 53 6.85 17.72 -7.58
CA GLY A 53 7.59 18.97 -7.76
C GLY A 53 6.90 20.17 -7.12
N PHE A 54 5.58 20.28 -7.28
CA PHE A 54 4.79 21.35 -6.64
C PHE A 54 4.86 21.27 -5.11
N VAL A 55 4.60 20.09 -4.53
CA VAL A 55 4.62 19.90 -3.07
C VAL A 55 6.00 20.19 -2.50
N THR A 56 7.06 19.70 -3.15
CA THR A 56 8.44 19.93 -2.70
C THR A 56 8.78 21.42 -2.72
N ALA A 57 8.48 22.13 -3.82
CA ALA A 57 8.73 23.55 -3.92
C ALA A 57 8.01 24.33 -2.81
N VAL A 58 6.75 24.01 -2.54
CA VAL A 58 6.00 24.70 -1.49
C VAL A 58 6.59 24.43 -0.10
N ILE A 59 7.00 23.20 0.21
CA ILE A 59 7.66 22.89 1.49
C ILE A 59 8.96 23.68 1.66
N ILE A 60 9.80 23.74 0.61
CA ILE A 60 11.08 24.46 0.63
C ILE A 60 10.85 25.97 0.81
N PHE A 61 9.92 26.56 0.05
CA PHE A 61 9.73 28.03 0.04
C PHE A 61 8.86 28.55 1.18
N ALA A 62 7.79 27.83 1.56
CA ALA A 62 6.85 28.30 2.57
C ALA A 62 7.38 28.13 4.00
N LYS A 63 8.51 27.42 4.20
CA LYS A 63 9.10 27.08 5.51
C LYS A 63 8.09 26.51 6.51
N THR A 64 6.97 26.00 6.01
CA THR A 64 5.85 25.47 6.80
C THR A 64 5.44 24.16 6.14
N PRO A 65 5.39 23.05 6.89
CA PRO A 65 5.02 21.78 6.31
C PRO A 65 3.53 21.81 5.94
N ILE A 66 3.23 21.84 4.64
CA ILE A 66 1.88 21.60 4.16
C ILE A 66 1.55 20.13 4.44
N ARG A 67 0.47 19.91 5.19
CA ARG A 67 0.00 18.58 5.56
C ARG A 67 -1.13 18.08 4.68
N THR A 68 -2.01 18.98 4.22
CA THR A 68 -3.14 18.65 3.35
C THR A 68 -3.29 19.68 2.25
N ILE A 69 -3.55 19.22 1.04
CA ILE A 69 -4.04 20.06 -0.06
C ILE A 69 -5.39 19.48 -0.49
N ARG A 70 -6.46 20.26 -0.35
CA ARG A 70 -7.81 19.85 -0.76
C ARG A 70 -8.15 20.46 -2.11
N LYS A 71 -8.51 19.61 -3.07
CA LYS A 71 -9.03 20.02 -4.38
C LYS A 71 -10.39 19.36 -4.58
N ALA A 72 -11.26 19.97 -5.40
CA ALA A 72 -12.63 19.50 -5.59
C ALA A 72 -12.77 17.99 -5.96
N ALA A 73 -11.74 17.40 -6.57
CA ALA A 73 -11.76 16.01 -7.04
C ALA A 73 -10.88 15.04 -6.24
N TYR A 74 -10.00 15.54 -5.36
CA TYR A 74 -9.07 14.69 -4.60
C TYR A 74 -8.41 15.47 -3.45
N ASP A 75 -8.03 14.73 -2.41
CA ASP A 75 -7.20 15.21 -1.32
C ASP A 75 -5.76 14.71 -1.49
N ILE A 76 -4.79 15.57 -1.21
CA ILE A 76 -3.38 15.21 -1.11
C ILE A 76 -2.99 15.29 0.36
N LEU A 77 -2.65 14.14 0.94
CA LEU A 77 -2.11 14.03 2.30
C LEU A 77 -0.60 13.90 2.23
N ILE A 78 0.10 14.70 3.03
CA ILE A 78 1.55 14.80 3.03
C ILE A 78 2.03 14.61 4.46
N GLU A 79 2.98 13.70 4.64
CA GLU A 79 3.78 13.56 5.86
C GLU A 79 5.26 13.79 5.51
N VAL A 80 5.91 14.70 6.24
CA VAL A 80 7.26 15.17 5.96
C VAL A 80 8.20 14.66 7.05
N GLY A 81 9.25 13.95 6.66
CA GLY A 81 10.32 13.48 7.54
C GLY A 81 11.55 14.36 7.46
N GLU A 82 12.70 13.78 7.78
CA GLU A 82 13.99 14.46 7.77
C GLU A 82 14.64 14.43 6.39
N THR A 83 14.56 13.29 5.69
CA THR A 83 15.21 13.08 4.38
C THR A 83 14.21 12.86 3.26
N VAL A 84 13.01 12.38 3.58
CA VAL A 84 11.94 12.10 2.61
C VAL A 84 10.59 12.62 3.09
N LEU A 85 9.66 12.71 2.15
CA LEU A 85 8.24 12.86 2.45
C LEU A 85 7.44 11.73 1.81
N VAL A 86 6.32 11.38 2.43
CA VAL A 86 5.31 10.47 1.87
C VAL A 86 4.13 11.30 1.41
N LEU A 87 3.75 11.10 0.15
CA LEU A 87 2.61 11.75 -0.46
C LEU A 87 1.55 10.70 -0.81
N LEU A 88 0.32 10.95 -0.38
CA LEU A 88 -0.85 10.15 -0.74
C LEU A 88 -1.86 11.05 -1.46
N VAL A 89 -2.30 10.62 -2.63
CA VAL A 89 -3.45 11.19 -3.33
C VAL A 89 -4.62 10.23 -3.18
N ALA A 90 -5.75 10.72 -2.68
CA ALA A 90 -6.96 9.96 -2.48
C ALA A 90 -8.20 10.74 -2.95
N ASP A 91 -9.29 10.02 -3.21
CA ASP A 91 -10.62 10.65 -3.25
C ASP A 91 -10.89 11.41 -1.96
N PRO A 92 -11.78 12.44 -1.98
CA PRO A 92 -12.08 13.21 -0.78
C PRO A 92 -12.40 12.33 0.44
N VAL A 93 -11.66 12.55 1.52
CA VAL A 93 -11.77 11.79 2.77
C VAL A 93 -12.38 12.65 3.88
N THR A 94 -13.33 12.08 4.62
CA THR A 94 -13.97 12.76 5.75
C THR A 94 -13.11 12.72 7.01
N ASP A 95 -12.43 11.59 7.26
CA ASP A 95 -11.45 11.43 8.34
C ASP A 95 -10.08 11.07 7.77
N GLU A 96 -9.12 11.99 7.92
CA GLU A 96 -7.73 11.81 7.50
C GLU A 96 -6.91 11.01 8.51
N LYS A 97 -7.36 10.89 9.77
CA LYS A 97 -6.54 10.32 10.86
C LYS A 97 -6.03 8.90 10.57
N PRO A 98 -6.85 7.95 10.07
CA PRO A 98 -6.39 6.59 9.79
C PRO A 98 -5.31 6.58 8.70
N TYR A 99 -5.46 7.39 7.66
CA TYR A 99 -4.48 7.53 6.59
C TYR A 99 -3.18 8.12 7.09
N ARG A 100 -3.24 9.20 7.88
CA ARG A 100 -2.05 9.85 8.45
C ARG A 100 -1.26 8.95 9.37
N LYS A 101 -1.94 8.19 10.23
CA LYS A 101 -1.29 7.20 11.11
C LYS A 101 -0.43 6.24 10.29
N LYS A 102 -1.00 5.71 9.21
CA LYS A 102 -0.34 4.78 8.29
C LYS A 102 0.79 5.42 7.48
N LEU A 103 0.60 6.65 6.99
CA LEU A 103 1.67 7.40 6.30
C LEU A 103 2.84 7.70 7.23
N LYS A 104 2.57 8.00 8.49
CA LYS A 104 3.59 8.24 9.51
C LYS A 104 4.37 6.97 9.83
N GLU A 105 3.69 5.83 9.99
CA GLU A 105 4.32 4.51 10.17
C GLU A 105 5.24 4.17 8.98
N ILE A 106 4.80 4.41 7.74
CA ILE A 106 5.62 4.25 6.53
C ILE A 106 6.85 5.17 6.59
N LEU A 107 6.63 6.46 6.88
CA LEU A 107 7.69 7.47 6.91
C LEU A 107 8.78 7.08 7.91
N GLU A 108 8.39 6.73 9.14
CA GLU A 108 9.32 6.32 10.20
C GLU A 108 10.15 5.11 9.78
N LEU A 109 9.52 4.09 9.18
CA LEU A 109 10.23 2.89 8.68
C LEU A 109 11.22 3.20 7.55
N VAL A 110 10.89 4.15 6.67
CA VAL A 110 11.78 4.56 5.57
C VAL A 110 12.98 5.33 6.11
N GLU A 111 12.73 6.29 7.01
CA GLU A 111 13.78 7.11 7.64
C GLU A 111 14.72 6.23 8.48
N GLU A 112 14.20 5.31 9.29
CA GLU A 112 15.01 4.41 10.12
C GLU A 112 15.94 3.54 9.26
N LYS A 113 15.42 2.94 8.18
CA LYS A 113 16.19 1.99 7.38
C LYS A 113 17.14 2.68 6.39
N HIS A 114 16.80 3.86 5.88
CA HIS A 114 17.50 4.49 4.75
C HIS A 114 17.78 5.99 4.88
N GLY A 115 17.36 6.69 5.93
CA GLY A 115 17.61 8.14 6.08
C GLY A 115 19.08 8.50 5.86
N ALA A 116 19.99 7.79 6.54
CA ALA A 116 21.43 7.97 6.36
C ALA A 116 21.97 7.61 4.95
N LYS A 117 21.27 6.73 4.21
CA LYS A 117 21.62 6.37 2.82
C LYS A 117 21.06 7.39 1.81
N LEU A 118 19.97 8.07 2.16
CA LEU A 118 19.33 9.12 1.36
C LEU A 118 20.13 10.42 1.38
N GLU A 119 20.84 10.71 2.48
CA GLU A 119 21.79 11.84 2.56
C GLU A 119 22.97 11.71 1.57
N LYS A 120 23.36 10.49 1.22
CA LYS A 120 24.49 10.20 0.30
C LYS A 120 24.02 9.65 -1.05
N PHE A 121 22.80 10.02 -1.45
CA PHE A 121 22.19 9.45 -2.64
C PHE A 121 22.82 9.97 -3.94
N GLU A 122 23.37 9.05 -4.75
CA GLU A 122 24.04 9.35 -6.03
C GLU A 122 23.16 9.09 -7.27
N GLY A 123 21.85 8.87 -7.12
CA GLY A 123 20.91 8.77 -8.25
C GLY A 123 20.37 7.38 -8.61
N ASP A 124 20.76 6.29 -7.94
CA ASP A 124 20.19 4.95 -8.19
C ASP A 124 18.91 4.67 -7.39
N VAL A 125 17.77 5.13 -7.89
CA VAL A 125 16.45 4.98 -7.25
C VAL A 125 16.00 3.52 -7.10
N ARG A 126 16.62 2.56 -7.81
CA ARG A 126 16.20 1.15 -7.80
C ARG A 126 16.31 0.53 -6.42
N ARG A 127 17.22 1.04 -5.59
CA ARG A 127 17.42 0.58 -4.19
C ARG A 127 16.21 0.86 -3.31
N PHE A 128 15.32 1.78 -3.69
CA PHE A 128 14.13 2.10 -2.91
C PHE A 128 12.89 1.33 -3.36
N ARG A 129 12.97 0.57 -4.47
CA ARG A 129 11.83 -0.21 -4.95
C ARG A 129 11.42 -1.33 -3.98
N GLU A 130 12.34 -1.81 -3.15
CA GLU A 130 12.01 -2.79 -2.11
C GLU A 130 11.05 -2.23 -1.03
N PHE A 131 10.95 -0.90 -0.87
CA PHE A 131 9.97 -0.26 0.02
C PHE A 131 8.53 -0.38 -0.44
N ALA A 132 8.30 -0.75 -1.70
CA ALA A 132 6.94 -0.95 -2.18
C ALA A 132 6.17 -1.91 -1.28
N LEU A 133 6.82 -2.98 -0.79
CA LEU A 133 6.17 -3.92 0.12
C LEU A 133 5.78 -3.26 1.45
N THR A 134 6.60 -2.35 1.98
CA THR A 134 6.26 -1.61 3.21
C THR A 134 5.00 -0.77 3.02
N ILE A 135 4.89 -0.07 1.89
CA ILE A 135 3.69 0.71 1.58
C ILE A 135 2.49 -0.22 1.35
N LEU A 136 2.67 -1.32 0.63
CA LEU A 136 1.58 -2.24 0.27
C LEU A 136 1.04 -3.03 1.47
N LYS A 137 1.81 -3.19 2.54
CA LYS A 137 1.30 -3.75 3.82
C LYS A 137 0.26 -2.84 4.44
N GLU A 138 0.51 -1.52 4.42
CA GLU A 138 -0.41 -0.54 4.99
C GLU A 138 -1.55 -0.17 4.02
N PHE A 139 -1.26 -0.17 2.72
CA PHE A 139 -2.17 0.17 1.64
C PHE A 139 -2.11 -0.91 0.55
N PRO A 140 -2.70 -2.10 0.77
CA PRO A 140 -2.79 -3.10 -0.30
C PRO A 140 -3.64 -2.57 -1.46
N TYR A 141 -3.38 -3.05 -2.69
CA TYR A 141 -4.16 -2.63 -3.87
C TYR A 141 -5.64 -3.02 -3.77
N ASP A 142 -5.89 -4.15 -3.11
CA ASP A 142 -7.21 -4.68 -2.79
C ASP A 142 -7.06 -5.66 -1.62
N ARG A 143 -8.15 -5.99 -0.94
CA ARG A 143 -8.18 -7.00 0.12
C ARG A 143 -8.84 -8.27 -0.43
N PRO A 144 -8.06 -9.33 -0.75
CA PRO A 144 -8.64 -10.54 -1.29
C PRO A 144 -9.51 -11.25 -0.25
N ASP A 145 -10.61 -11.83 -0.71
CA ASP A 145 -11.46 -12.68 0.13
C ASP A 145 -10.66 -13.91 0.59
N ILE A 146 -10.52 -14.05 1.92
CA ILE A 146 -9.71 -15.11 2.53
C ILE A 146 -10.21 -16.53 2.20
N SER A 147 -11.48 -16.67 1.81
CA SER A 147 -12.11 -17.94 1.44
C SER A 147 -11.88 -18.34 -0.02
N MET A 148 -11.39 -17.41 -0.85
CA MET A 148 -11.15 -17.65 -2.27
C MET A 148 -9.84 -18.39 -2.52
N VAL A 149 -9.78 -19.10 -3.63
CA VAL A 149 -8.61 -19.88 -4.07
C VAL A 149 -7.90 -19.11 -5.19
N PRO A 150 -6.68 -18.57 -4.95
CA PRO A 150 -5.90 -17.95 -5.99
C PRO A 150 -5.36 -18.99 -6.98
N TYR A 151 -5.33 -18.63 -8.27
CA TYR A 151 -4.73 -19.43 -9.34
C TYR A 151 -3.86 -18.56 -10.26
N LYS A 152 -2.80 -19.17 -10.81
CA LYS A 152 -1.82 -18.46 -11.65
C LYS A 152 -2.37 -18.07 -13.01
N LYS A 153 -1.92 -16.91 -13.49
CA LYS A 153 -2.16 -16.33 -14.82
C LYS A 153 -0.84 -15.79 -15.39
N LYS A 154 -0.87 -15.35 -16.66
CA LYS A 154 0.23 -14.59 -17.25
C LYS A 154 0.01 -13.10 -16.98
N GLY A 155 0.80 -12.54 -16.08
CA GLY A 155 0.74 -11.14 -15.70
C GLY A 155 1.65 -10.21 -16.51
N LYS A 156 1.60 -8.93 -16.17
CA LYS A 156 2.49 -7.86 -16.65
C LYS A 156 3.67 -7.69 -15.69
N THR A 157 4.74 -7.01 -16.13
CA THR A 157 5.89 -6.70 -15.27
C THR A 157 5.47 -5.91 -14.04
N ILE A 158 5.91 -6.36 -12.85
CA ILE A 158 5.74 -5.66 -11.58
C ILE A 158 6.96 -4.74 -11.38
N PRO A 159 6.83 -3.41 -11.44
CA PRO A 159 7.97 -2.48 -11.47
C PRO A 159 8.88 -2.54 -10.23
N PHE A 160 8.31 -2.91 -9.09
CA PHE A 160 8.98 -2.98 -7.78
C PHE A 160 9.40 -4.40 -7.37
N ARG A 161 9.30 -5.38 -8.28
CA ARG A 161 9.80 -6.74 -8.06
C ARG A 161 11.32 -6.76 -8.11
N VAL A 162 11.94 -6.42 -6.99
CA VAL A 162 13.40 -6.44 -6.78
C VAL A 162 13.74 -6.88 -5.35
N GLY A 163 14.97 -7.31 -5.12
CA GLY A 163 15.53 -7.50 -3.78
C GLY A 163 14.71 -8.44 -2.91
N THR A 164 14.32 -7.97 -1.72
CA THR A 164 13.51 -8.74 -0.76
C THR A 164 12.06 -8.92 -1.24
N THR A 165 11.48 -7.93 -1.90
CA THR A 165 10.12 -8.00 -2.46
C THR A 165 10.00 -9.08 -3.53
N ASP A 166 11.02 -9.25 -4.37
CA ASP A 166 11.04 -10.32 -5.37
C ASP A 166 11.03 -11.71 -4.73
N LYS A 167 11.89 -11.94 -3.73
CA LYS A 167 11.91 -13.20 -2.96
C LYS A 167 10.58 -13.48 -2.27
N ALA A 168 9.92 -12.45 -1.73
CA ALA A 168 8.61 -12.59 -1.11
C ALA A 168 7.51 -12.93 -2.12
N LEU A 169 7.52 -12.29 -3.30
CA LEU A 169 6.64 -12.62 -4.43
C LEU A 169 6.85 -14.05 -4.92
N GLU A 170 8.10 -14.49 -5.09
CA GLU A 170 8.40 -15.88 -5.47
C GLU A 170 7.91 -16.88 -4.41
N LYS A 171 8.11 -16.58 -3.12
CA LYS A 171 7.65 -17.43 -2.00
C LYS A 171 6.14 -17.61 -2.10
N ILE A 172 5.36 -16.54 -2.21
CA ILE A 172 3.90 -16.65 -2.28
C ILE A 172 3.43 -17.31 -3.57
N GLU A 173 4.04 -17.00 -4.72
CA GLU A 173 3.71 -17.63 -6.00
C GLU A 173 3.88 -19.15 -5.96
N ASN A 174 4.84 -19.67 -5.19
CA ASN A 174 5.04 -21.12 -5.03
C ASN A 174 3.91 -21.81 -4.24
N PHE A 175 3.19 -21.07 -3.40
CA PHE A 175 2.02 -21.59 -2.68
C PHE A 175 0.73 -21.55 -3.52
N ILE A 176 0.68 -20.70 -4.55
CA ILE A 176 -0.48 -20.52 -5.43
C ILE A 176 -0.55 -21.66 -6.45
N ASN A 177 -1.26 -22.72 -6.08
CA ASN A 177 -1.46 -23.92 -6.91
C ASN A 177 -2.91 -24.12 -7.38
N GLY A 178 -3.80 -23.17 -7.13
CA GLY A 178 -5.21 -23.28 -7.50
C GLY A 178 -6.04 -24.26 -6.67
N LYS A 179 -5.53 -24.70 -5.51
CA LYS A 179 -6.21 -25.59 -4.56
C LYS A 179 -6.40 -24.98 -3.17
N ARG A 180 -5.43 -24.21 -2.70
CA ARG A 180 -5.46 -23.61 -1.36
C ARG A 180 -6.22 -22.30 -1.33
N THR A 181 -6.98 -22.05 -0.27
CA THR A 181 -7.57 -20.72 -0.04
C THR A 181 -6.50 -19.72 0.40
N VAL A 182 -6.81 -18.43 0.33
CA VAL A 182 -5.94 -17.38 0.87
C VAL A 182 -5.64 -17.62 2.36
N SER A 183 -6.65 -17.97 3.17
CA SER A 183 -6.47 -18.32 4.59
C SER A 183 -5.49 -19.48 4.78
N GLU A 184 -5.63 -20.56 4.00
CA GLU A 184 -4.72 -21.71 4.09
C GLU A 184 -3.29 -21.34 3.66
N ILE A 185 -3.13 -20.38 2.75
CA ILE A 185 -1.81 -19.86 2.37
C ILE A 185 -1.22 -19.07 3.54
N MET A 186 -1.99 -18.20 4.19
CA MET A 186 -1.56 -17.41 5.35
C MET A 186 -1.06 -18.30 6.49
N ASP A 187 -1.79 -19.39 6.79
CA ASP A 187 -1.42 -20.32 7.87
C ASP A 187 -0.13 -21.11 7.60
N LEU A 188 0.20 -21.35 6.33
CA LEU A 188 1.31 -22.22 5.93
C LEU A 188 2.57 -21.45 5.53
N ILE A 189 2.44 -20.20 5.15
CA ILE A 189 3.55 -19.38 4.70
C ILE A 189 4.18 -18.66 5.88
N ASP A 190 5.50 -18.68 5.94
CA ASP A 190 6.26 -17.92 6.94
C ASP A 190 6.38 -16.46 6.49
N LEU A 191 5.25 -15.74 6.50
CA LEU A 191 5.08 -14.30 6.27
C LEU A 191 3.93 -13.79 7.13
N SER A 192 3.89 -12.50 7.47
CA SER A 192 2.75 -11.96 8.23
C SER A 192 1.49 -11.88 7.35
N ASP A 193 0.30 -11.93 7.97
CA ASP A 193 -0.98 -11.78 7.27
C ASP A 193 -1.04 -10.56 6.35
N ASP A 194 -0.57 -9.40 6.85
CA ASP A 194 -0.50 -8.17 6.06
C ASP A 194 0.45 -8.27 4.86
N GLU A 195 1.55 -9.05 4.98
CA GLU A 195 2.46 -9.30 3.86
C GLU A 195 1.82 -10.18 2.82
N VAL A 196 1.10 -11.23 3.24
CA VAL A 196 0.38 -12.11 2.33
C VAL A 196 -0.68 -11.33 1.55
N ILE A 197 -1.48 -10.52 2.24
CA ILE A 197 -2.49 -9.65 1.62
C ILE A 197 -1.84 -8.66 0.64
N ALA A 198 -0.75 -7.98 1.05
CA ALA A 198 -0.02 -7.04 0.21
C ALA A 198 0.47 -7.70 -1.10
N LEU A 199 1.13 -8.86 -0.98
CA LEU A 199 1.69 -9.58 -2.11
C LEU A 199 0.60 -10.13 -3.04
N LEU A 200 -0.48 -10.70 -2.50
CA LEU A 200 -1.62 -11.17 -3.29
C LEU A 200 -2.29 -10.02 -4.05
N SER A 201 -2.50 -8.87 -3.39
CA SER A 201 -3.07 -7.68 -4.02
C SER A 201 -2.20 -7.18 -5.17
N ALA A 202 -0.88 -7.21 -5.02
CA ALA A 202 0.07 -6.86 -6.07
C ALA A 202 0.01 -7.87 -7.23
N LEU A 203 0.03 -9.17 -6.95
CA LEU A 203 -0.06 -10.19 -7.98
C LEU A 203 -1.36 -10.07 -8.78
N GLU A 204 -2.49 -9.81 -8.13
CA GLU A 204 -3.78 -9.59 -8.80
C GLU A 204 -3.76 -8.31 -9.64
N LYS A 205 -3.29 -7.18 -9.08
CA LYS A 205 -3.19 -5.89 -9.76
C LYS A 205 -2.44 -5.98 -11.08
N TYR A 206 -1.36 -6.77 -11.11
CA TYR A 206 -0.54 -6.99 -12.30
C TYR A 206 -0.96 -8.23 -13.11
N GLY A 207 -2.06 -8.89 -12.77
CA GLY A 207 -2.66 -9.98 -13.52
C GLY A 207 -1.91 -11.32 -13.45
N TRP A 208 -1.04 -11.50 -12.46
CA TRP A 208 -0.33 -12.77 -12.20
C TRP A 208 -1.24 -13.82 -11.58
N ILE A 209 -2.33 -13.40 -10.93
CA ILE A 209 -3.30 -14.30 -10.33
C ILE A 209 -4.73 -13.88 -10.63
N GLY A 210 -5.66 -14.81 -10.44
CA GLY A 210 -7.07 -14.52 -10.24
C GLY A 210 -7.65 -15.42 -9.16
N TYR A 211 -8.90 -15.19 -8.80
CA TYR A 211 -9.57 -15.94 -7.74
C TYR A 211 -10.74 -16.76 -8.26
N LYS A 212 -10.97 -17.91 -7.64
CA LYS A 212 -12.14 -18.76 -7.85
C LYS A 212 -12.66 -19.26 -6.51
N ARG A 213 -13.94 -19.62 -6.47
CA ARG A 213 -14.51 -20.33 -5.32
C ARG A 213 -13.90 -21.72 -5.21
N ARG A 214 -13.78 -22.21 -3.97
CA ARG A 214 -13.38 -23.60 -3.72
C ARG A 214 -14.44 -24.52 -4.31
N MET A 215 -14.02 -25.48 -5.13
CA MET A 215 -14.95 -26.48 -5.65
C MET A 215 -15.42 -27.37 -4.50
N SER A 216 -16.74 -27.54 -4.42
CA SER A 216 -17.47 -28.40 -3.52
C SER A 216 -18.04 -29.60 -4.29
N GLU A 217 -18.41 -30.65 -3.59
CA GLU A 217 -19.04 -31.84 -4.21
C GLU A 217 -20.37 -31.53 -4.90
N THR A 218 -20.97 -30.37 -4.61
CA THR A 218 -22.22 -29.90 -5.23
C THR A 218 -22.01 -29.09 -6.52
N ASP A 219 -20.77 -28.80 -6.91
CA ASP A 219 -20.51 -28.02 -8.11
C ASP A 219 -20.64 -28.89 -9.37
N ILE A 220 -21.51 -28.46 -10.29
CA ILE A 220 -21.75 -29.14 -11.57
C ILE A 220 -20.86 -28.50 -12.63
N LEU A 221 -20.06 -29.31 -13.31
CA LEU A 221 -19.25 -28.87 -14.44
C LEU A 221 -20.17 -28.68 -15.67
N VAL A 222 -20.31 -27.43 -16.12
CA VAL A 222 -21.02 -27.09 -17.36
C VAL A 222 -19.99 -26.93 -18.47
N THR A 223 -20.03 -27.81 -19.47
CA THR A 223 -19.23 -27.68 -20.70
C THR A 223 -20.05 -26.93 -21.75
N GLU A 224 -19.52 -25.84 -22.29
CA GLU A 224 -19.99 -25.22 -23.56
C GLU A 224 -19.54 -26.01 -24.78
#